data_AF-X1SWB1-F1
#
_entry.id   AF-X1SWB1-F1
#
_cell.length_a   1.000
_cell.length_b   1.000
_cell.length_c   1.000
_cell.angle_alpha   90.00
_cell.angle_beta   90.00
_cell.angle_gamma   90.00
#
_symmetry.space_group_name_H-M   'P 1'
#
loop_
_entity.id
_entity.type
_entity.pdbx_description
1 polymer ?
#
loop_
_entity_poly.entity_id
_entity_poly.type
_entity_poly.pdbx_seq_one_letter_code
_entity_poly.pdbx_strand_id
1 'polypeptide(L)'
;MFSDFKERIRKEWEQFKLKNQKRIIQKTYSTFFFQYFHNYLKFYLQNFCGFDTNSLKLVAKEKISDDHLFLEYSYYLSPEEMEFFNEFAESFKDTSDGV
;
A
#
# COMPACT_ATOMS: atom_id res chain seq x y z
N MET A 1 -6.35 -17.09 -12.75
CA MET A 1 -6.83 -16.49 -11.47
C MET A 1 -5.99 -15.31 -10.97
N PHE A 2 -4.66 -15.29 -11.14
CA PHE A 2 -3.85 -14.07 -10.88
C PHE A 2 -3.26 -13.45 -12.16
N SER A 3 -2.90 -14.30 -13.13
CA SER A 3 -2.54 -13.92 -14.50
C SER A 3 -3.61 -13.02 -15.15
N ASP A 4 -4.87 -13.40 -15.00
CA ASP A 4 -6.00 -12.72 -15.65
C ASP A 4 -6.26 -11.35 -15.02
N PHE A 5 -6.00 -11.22 -13.73
CA PHE A 5 -6.07 -9.95 -13.01
C PHE A 5 -4.95 -9.00 -13.43
N LYS A 6 -3.69 -9.48 -13.49
CA LYS A 6 -2.56 -8.69 -14.02
C LYS A 6 -2.84 -8.25 -15.44
N GLU A 7 -3.36 -9.16 -16.26
CA GLU A 7 -3.62 -8.88 -17.66
C GLU A 7 -4.78 -7.89 -17.85
N ARG A 8 -5.78 -7.94 -16.97
CA ARG A 8 -6.85 -6.94 -16.93
C ARG A 8 -6.31 -5.56 -16.55
N ILE A 9 -5.53 -5.47 -15.46
CA ILE A 9 -4.90 -4.20 -15.06
C ILE A 9 -4.00 -3.67 -16.16
N ARG A 10 -3.20 -4.53 -16.80
CA ARG A 10 -2.32 -4.14 -17.91
C ARG A 10 -3.13 -3.57 -19.07
N LYS A 11 -4.22 -4.23 -19.47
CA LYS A 11 -5.11 -3.75 -20.54
C LYS A 11 -5.78 -2.42 -20.18
N GLU A 12 -6.30 -2.28 -18.97
CA GLU A 12 -6.89 -1.02 -18.48
C GLU A 12 -5.85 0.11 -18.48
N TRP A 13 -4.61 -0.19 -18.10
CA TRP A 13 -3.49 0.74 -18.11
C TRP A 13 -3.09 1.19 -19.52
N GLU A 14 -2.98 0.25 -20.46
CA GLU A 14 -2.68 0.59 -21.87
C GLU A 14 -3.79 1.44 -22.49
N GLN A 15 -5.05 1.11 -22.24
CA GLN A 15 -6.18 1.91 -22.72
C GLN A 15 -6.19 3.32 -22.10
N PHE A 16 -5.86 3.44 -20.81
CA PHE A 16 -5.72 4.72 -20.15
C PHE A 16 -4.61 5.57 -20.79
N LYS A 17 -3.43 4.99 -21.04
CA LYS A 17 -2.32 5.68 -21.71
C LYS A 17 -2.71 6.17 -23.11
N LEU A 18 -3.31 5.30 -23.92
CA LEU A 18 -3.77 5.64 -25.29
C LEU A 18 -4.78 6.78 -25.29
N LYS A 19 -5.78 6.74 -24.40
CA LYS A 19 -6.81 7.79 -24.29
C LYS A 19 -6.25 9.15 -23.84
N ASN A 20 -5.12 9.17 -23.14
CA ASN A 20 -4.56 10.38 -22.54
C ASN A 20 -3.26 10.88 -23.23
N GLN A 21 -2.82 10.25 -24.33
CA GLN A 21 -1.60 10.64 -25.06
C GLN A 21 -1.56 12.10 -25.56
N LYS A 22 -2.73 12.69 -25.88
CA LYS A 22 -2.84 14.06 -26.44
C LYS A 22 -3.26 15.13 -25.43
N ARG A 23 -3.67 14.71 -24.24
CA ARG A 23 -4.04 15.62 -23.16
C ARG A 23 -2.77 15.90 -22.37
N ILE A 24 -2.24 17.12 -22.44
CA ILE A 24 -1.30 17.62 -21.42
C ILE A 24 -2.13 17.83 -20.14
N ILE A 25 -2.62 16.73 -19.57
CA ILE A 25 -2.99 16.69 -18.17
C ILE A 25 -1.65 16.62 -17.47
N GLN A 26 -1.31 17.66 -16.71
CA GLN A 26 -0.30 17.60 -15.66
C GLN A 26 -0.53 16.28 -14.91
N LYS A 27 0.30 15.27 -15.16
CA LYS A 27 -0.08 13.86 -15.03
C LYS A 27 -0.56 13.54 -13.61
N THR A 28 -1.86 13.56 -13.38
CA THR A 28 -2.47 13.10 -12.13
C THR A 28 -2.53 11.57 -12.15
N TYR A 29 -1.36 10.92 -12.12
CA TYR A 29 -1.24 9.55 -11.64
C TYR A 29 -1.91 9.40 -10.27
N SER A 30 -2.09 10.52 -9.55
CA SER A 30 -2.86 10.64 -8.33
C SER A 30 -4.27 10.06 -8.42
N THR A 31 -5.02 10.11 -9.53
CA THR A 31 -6.36 9.47 -9.56
C THR A 31 -6.28 7.95 -9.61
N PHE A 32 -5.37 7.40 -10.40
CA PHE A 32 -5.15 5.96 -10.47
C PHE A 32 -4.62 5.44 -9.13
N PHE A 33 -3.58 6.07 -8.58
CA PHE A 33 -3.05 5.70 -7.27
C PHE A 33 -4.09 5.92 -6.18
N PHE A 34 -4.83 7.03 -6.20
CA PHE A 34 -5.96 7.21 -5.31
C PHE A 34 -6.86 6.00 -5.36
N GLN A 35 -7.36 5.58 -6.52
CA GLN A 35 -8.28 4.44 -6.60
C GLN A 35 -7.64 3.10 -6.17
N TYR A 36 -6.43 2.78 -6.63
CA TYR A 36 -5.89 1.42 -6.58
C TYR A 36 -4.75 1.21 -5.58
N PHE A 37 -4.25 2.24 -4.90
CA PHE A 37 -3.07 2.15 -4.04
C PHE A 37 -3.21 1.10 -2.95
N HIS A 38 -4.39 0.94 -2.34
CA HIS A 38 -4.62 -0.11 -1.34
C HIS A 38 -4.31 -1.52 -1.86
N ASN A 39 -4.82 -1.84 -3.05
CA ASN A 39 -4.63 -3.16 -3.66
C ASN A 39 -3.17 -3.35 -4.08
N TYR A 40 -2.54 -2.28 -4.58
CA TYR A 40 -1.13 -2.28 -4.91
C TYR A 40 -0.25 -2.51 -3.68
N LEU A 41 -0.55 -1.82 -2.57
CA LEU A 41 0.17 -1.96 -1.30
C LEU A 41 0.01 -3.38 -0.74
N LYS A 42 -1.20 -3.93 -0.72
CA LYS A 42 -1.44 -5.32 -0.30
C LYS A 42 -0.63 -6.30 -1.12
N PHE A 43 -0.64 -6.14 -2.44
CA PHE A 43 0.13 -6.98 -3.34
C PHE A 43 1.63 -6.88 -3.05
N TYR A 44 2.16 -5.66 -2.87
CA TYR A 44 3.56 -5.43 -2.56
C TYR A 44 3.97 -6.10 -1.25
N LEU A 45 3.25 -5.82 -0.16
CA LEU A 45 3.56 -6.37 1.16
C LEU A 45 3.52 -7.90 1.18
N GLN A 46 2.54 -8.51 0.51
CA GLN A 46 2.46 -9.96 0.41
C GLN A 46 3.65 -10.57 -0.35
N ASN A 47 4.03 -9.97 -1.48
CA ASN A 47 5.02 -10.60 -2.37
C ASN A 47 6.47 -10.31 -1.95
N PHE A 48 6.73 -9.18 -1.30
CA PHE A 48 8.08 -8.75 -0.96
C PHE A 48 8.38 -8.79 0.53
N CYS A 49 7.35 -8.72 1.39
CA CYS A 49 7.52 -8.72 2.84
C CYS A 49 6.92 -9.97 3.50
N GLY A 50 6.26 -10.86 2.74
CA GLY A 50 5.63 -12.07 3.27
C GLY A 50 4.38 -11.81 4.12
N PHE A 51 3.82 -10.60 4.08
CA PHE A 51 2.68 -10.20 4.90
C PHE A 51 1.40 -10.95 4.50
N ASP A 52 0.59 -11.32 5.50
CA ASP A 52 -0.80 -11.71 5.26
C ASP A 52 -1.65 -10.48 4.88
N THR A 53 -2.22 -10.51 3.68
CA THR A 53 -3.11 -9.45 3.19
C THR A 53 -4.41 -9.28 3.98
N ASN A 54 -4.81 -10.29 4.75
CA ASN A 54 -5.99 -10.23 5.63
C ASN A 54 -5.69 -9.47 6.93
N SER A 55 -4.42 -9.41 7.33
CA SER A 55 -3.97 -8.67 8.51
C SER A 55 -4.01 -7.16 8.33
N LEU A 56 -4.05 -6.66 7.08
CA LEU A 56 -4.10 -5.23 6.78
C LEU A 56 -5.50 -4.78 6.35
N LYS A 57 -6.14 -3.95 7.17
CA LYS A 57 -7.45 -3.36 6.89
C LYS A 57 -7.32 -1.86 6.67
N LEU A 58 -7.80 -1.38 5.53
CA LEU A 58 -7.92 0.05 5.26
C LEU A 58 -9.07 0.62 6.09
N VAL A 59 -8.77 1.60 6.94
CA VAL A 59 -9.73 2.30 7.81
C VAL A 59 -10.23 3.56 7.14
N ALA A 60 -9.31 4.39 6.67
CA ALA A 60 -9.62 5.67 6.03
C ALA A 60 -8.80 5.88 4.77
N LYS A 61 -9.39 6.62 3.82
CA LYS A 61 -8.77 6.97 2.55
C LYS A 61 -9.30 8.30 2.08
N GLU A 62 -8.47 9.33 2.20
CA GLU A 62 -8.87 10.71 1.97
C GLU A 62 -7.92 11.40 1.00
N LYS A 63 -8.48 12.04 -0.02
CA LYS A 63 -7.71 12.90 -0.92
C LYS A 63 -7.61 14.28 -0.27
N ILE A 64 -6.45 14.62 0.25
CA ILE A 64 -6.18 15.91 0.90
C ILE A 64 -5.96 17.00 -0.16
N SER A 65 -5.27 16.65 -1.25
CA SER A 65 -5.00 17.55 -2.40
C SER A 65 -4.72 16.73 -3.66
N ASP A 66 -4.34 17.38 -4.76
CA ASP A 66 -3.99 16.70 -6.01
C ASP A 66 -2.73 15.83 -5.91
N ASP A 67 -1.88 16.09 -4.93
CA ASP A 67 -0.61 15.42 -4.66
C ASP A 67 -0.57 14.66 -3.32
N HIS A 68 -1.51 14.91 -2.40
CA HIS A 68 -1.55 14.25 -1.09
C HIS A 68 -2.74 13.31 -0.94
N LEU A 69 -2.42 12.07 -0.61
CA LEU A 69 -3.38 11.01 -0.28
C LEU A 69 -3.09 10.52 1.14
N PHE A 70 -4.07 10.68 2.02
CA PHE A 70 -4.02 10.13 3.36
C PHE A 70 -4.68 8.74 3.38
N LEU A 71 -3.99 7.78 3.99
CA LEU A 71 -4.46 6.40 4.13
C LEU A 71 -4.19 5.96 5.56
N GLU A 72 -5.22 5.48 6.23
CA GLU A 72 -5.12 4.92 7.57
C GLU A 72 -5.38 3.43 7.54
N TYR A 73 -4.55 2.68 8.25
CA TYR A 73 -4.59 1.22 8.29
C TYR A 73 -4.67 0.72 9.72
N SER A 74 -5.49 -0.29 9.94
CA SER A 74 -5.34 -1.20 11.07
C SER A 74 -4.54 -2.40 10.60
N TYR A 75 -3.50 -2.74 11.37
CA TYR A 75 -2.71 -3.95 11.18
C TYR A 75 -2.89 -4.89 12.35
N TYR A 76 -3.24 -6.14 12.07
CA TYR A 76 -3.37 -7.20 13.06
C TYR A 76 -2.10 -8.06 13.03
N LEU A 77 -1.29 -7.95 14.07
CA LEU A 77 -0.09 -8.78 14.23
C LEU A 77 -0.49 -10.24 14.46
N SER A 78 0.21 -11.17 13.80
CA SER A 78 0.17 -12.57 14.22
C SER A 78 0.81 -12.74 15.60
N PRO A 79 0.54 -13.85 16.31
CA PRO A 79 1.24 -14.14 17.57
C PRO A 79 2.76 -14.11 17.41
N GLU A 80 3.31 -14.68 16.33
CA GLU A 80 4.76 -14.66 16.09
C GLU A 80 5.28 -13.24 15.86
N GLU A 81 4.59 -12.42 15.05
CA GLU A 81 4.98 -11.02 14.83
C GLU A 81 4.90 -10.19 16.11
N MET A 82 3.94 -10.51 16.98
CA MET A 82 3.79 -9.83 18.27
C MET A 82 4.91 -10.17 19.25
N GLU A 83 5.40 -11.42 19.25
CA GLU A 83 6.61 -11.80 19.99
C GLU A 83 7.83 -11.02 19.50
N PHE A 84 8.10 -11.01 18.20
CA PHE A 84 9.21 -10.22 17.63
C PHE A 84 9.09 -8.73 17.91
N PHE A 85 7.88 -8.17 17.86
CA PHE A 85 7.64 -6.77 18.19
C PHE A 85 7.95 -6.48 19.66
N ASN A 86 7.57 -7.36 20.58
CA ASN A 86 7.85 -7.20 22.00
C ASN A 86 9.35 -7.30 22.30
N GLU A 87 10.05 -8.28 21.72
CA GLU A 87 11.51 -8.40 21.85
C GLU A 87 12.23 -7.14 21.34
N PHE A 88 11.81 -6.64 20.18
CA PHE A 88 12.33 -5.38 19.65
C PHE A 88 12.05 -4.21 20.60
N ALA A 89 10.82 -4.06 21.08
CA ALA A 89 10.42 -2.97 21.97
C ALA A 89 11.18 -2.98 23.31
N GLU A 90 11.45 -4.16 23.86
CA GLU A 90 12.28 -4.33 25.06
C GLU A 90 13.72 -3.92 24.80
N SER A 91 14.33 -4.41 23.71
CA SER A 91 15.71 -4.05 23.35
C SER A 91 15.90 -2.55 23.07
N PHE A 92 14.87 -1.90 22.51
CA PHE A 92 14.90 -0.47 22.21
C PHE A 92 14.78 0.40 23.48
N LYS A 93 14.01 -0.04 24.47
CA LYS A 93 13.94 0.63 25.79
C LYS A 93 15.29 0.62 26.49
N ASP A 94 15.95 -0.53 26.50
CA ASP A 94 17.29 -0.68 27.09
C ASP A 94 18.35 0.20 26.42
N THR A 95 18.15 0.59 25.15
CA THR A 95 19.06 1.54 24.46
C THR A 95 18.71 3.01 24.71
N SER A 96 17.47 3.34 25.06
CA SER A 96 17.03 4.73 25.29
C SER A 96 17.34 5.25 26.71
N ASP A 97 17.56 4.37 27.68
CA ASP A 97 17.96 4.73 29.06
C ASP A 97 19.48 4.96 29.20
N GLY A 98 20.22 4.98 28.09
CA GLY A 98 21.68 5.16 28.03
C GLY A 98 22.18 6.51 27.50
N VAL A 99 21.32 7.53 27.34
CA VAL A 99 21.71 8.91 26.94
C VAL A 99 21.41 9.90 28.05
#